data_AF-A0A355YD68-F1
#
_entry.id   AF-A0A355YD68-F1
#
_cell.length_a   1.000
_cell.length_b   1.000
_cell.length_c   1.000
_cell.angle_alpha   90.00
_cell.angle_beta   90.00
_cell.angle_gamma   90.00
#
_symmetry.space_group_name_H-M   'P 1'
#
loop_
_entity.id
_entity.type
_entity.pdbx_description
1 polymer ?
#
loop_
_entity_poly.entity_id
_entity_poly.type
_entity_poly.pdbx_seq_one_letter_code
_entity_poly.pdbx_strand_id
1 'polypeptide(L)'
;MAGQLDPPPLRLDLRGLPAPQPMEHILARLHTLQPGQRLVALTPLYPAPLLPMLEQLGFACDARATGDGVCLVICHAADRHLLDAPAGP
;
A
#
# COMPACT_ATOMS: atom_id res chain seq x y z
N MET A 1 0.66 -4.94 -29.92
CA MET A 1 1.18 -5.60 -28.71
C MET A 1 1.78 -4.53 -27.81
N ALA A 2 0.94 -3.75 -27.15
CA ALA A 2 1.41 -2.72 -26.23
C ALA A 2 1.82 -3.41 -24.93
N GLY A 3 3.11 -3.36 -24.59
CA GLY A 3 3.60 -3.83 -23.31
C GLY A 3 2.84 -3.11 -22.20
N GLN A 4 2.13 -3.87 -21.38
CA GLN A 4 1.46 -3.37 -20.20
C GLN A 4 2.55 -2.95 -19.21
N LEU A 5 2.98 -1.69 -19.30
CA LEU A 5 3.83 -1.06 -18.30
C LEU A 5 2.90 -0.62 -17.19
N ASP A 6 2.72 -1.50 -16.20
CA ASP A 6 2.04 -1.12 -14.95
C ASP A 6 2.66 0.18 -14.42
N PRO A 7 1.85 1.19 -14.06
CA PRO A 7 2.38 2.44 -13.52
C PRO A 7 3.23 2.14 -12.27
N PRO A 8 4.37 2.82 -12.09
CA PRO A 8 5.23 2.57 -10.95
C PRO A 8 4.45 2.83 -9.64
N PRO A 9 4.64 2.00 -8.61
CA PRO A 9 3.91 2.16 -7.36
C PRO A 9 4.27 3.49 -6.69
N LEU A 10 3.26 4.17 -6.15
CA LEU A 10 3.46 5.34 -5.30
C LEU A 10 4.13 4.87 -4.00
N ARG A 11 5.23 5.50 -3.58
CA ARG A 11 5.99 5.09 -2.38
C ARG A 11 5.90 6.12 -1.27
N LEU A 12 5.73 5.65 -0.03
CA LEU A 12 5.77 6.45 1.20
C LEU A 12 6.71 5.78 2.21
N ASP A 13 7.63 6.55 2.78
CA ASP A 13 8.38 6.14 3.98
C ASP A 13 7.82 6.86 5.20
N LEU A 14 7.22 6.10 6.12
CA LEU A 14 6.51 6.59 7.30
C LEU A 14 7.14 6.05 8.59
N ARG A 15 8.29 5.36 8.50
CA ARG A 15 8.99 4.74 9.65
C ARG A 15 9.44 5.75 10.71
N GLY A 16 9.61 7.02 10.33
CA GLY A 16 9.99 8.10 11.25
C GLY A 16 8.82 8.77 11.99
N LEU A 17 7.57 8.36 11.73
CA LEU A 17 6.39 9.03 12.28
C LEU A 17 5.79 8.25 13.45
N PRO A 18 5.43 8.91 14.57
CA PRO A 18 4.70 8.29 15.67
C PRO A 18 3.27 7.91 15.26
N ALA A 19 2.72 6.86 15.88
CA ALA A 19 1.29 6.57 15.76
C ALA A 19 0.45 7.76 16.29
N PRO A 20 -0.65 8.16 15.63
CA PRO A 20 -1.30 7.52 14.48
C PRO A 20 -0.88 8.05 13.09
N GLN A 21 0.12 8.93 12.99
CA GLN A 21 0.44 9.67 11.76
C GLN A 21 0.69 8.80 10.51
N PRO A 22 1.40 7.63 10.56
CA PRO A 22 1.52 6.77 9.39
C PRO A 22 0.16 6.39 8.78
N MET A 23 -0.84 6.14 9.62
CA MET A 23 -2.17 5.75 9.18
C MET A 23 -2.86 6.91 8.45
N GLU A 24 -2.82 8.12 9.00
CA GLU A 24 -3.43 9.32 8.40
C GLU A 24 -2.81 9.62 7.04
N HIS A 25 -1.49 9.51 6.92
CA HIS A 25 -0.77 9.70 5.66
C HIS A 25 -1.15 8.66 4.60
N ILE A 26 -1.31 7.39 4.98
CA ILE A 26 -1.77 6.34 4.07
C ILE A 26 -3.17 6.68 3.55
N LEU A 27 -4.13 6.95 4.44
CA LEU A 27 -5.51 7.25 4.06
C LEU A 27 -5.62 8.45 3.12
N ALA A 28 -4.88 9.52 3.42
CA ALA A 28 -4.84 10.70 2.57
C ALA A 28 -4.33 10.37 1.15
N ARG A 29 -3.39 9.43 1.00
CA ARG A 29 -2.91 8.98 -0.31
C ARG A 29 -3.87 8.05 -1.02
N LEU A 30 -4.59 7.20 -0.29
CA LEU A 30 -5.62 6.33 -0.89
C LEU A 30 -6.72 7.12 -1.59
N HIS A 31 -7.08 8.31 -1.09
CA HIS A 31 -8.05 9.19 -1.76
C HIS A 31 -7.66 9.59 -3.19
N THR A 32 -6.36 9.56 -3.51
CA THR A 32 -5.82 9.90 -4.84
C THR A 32 -5.31 8.70 -5.63
N LEU A 33 -5.42 7.49 -5.06
CA LEU A 33 -4.93 6.27 -5.70
C LEU A 33 -5.89 5.87 -6.82
N GLN A 34 -5.40 5.82 -8.06
CA GLN A 34 -6.22 5.45 -9.21
C GLN A 34 -6.32 3.92 -9.34
N PRO A 35 -7.38 3.40 -9.98
CA PRO A 35 -7.44 1.98 -10.39
C PRO A 35 -6.22 1.61 -11.24
N GLY A 36 -5.71 0.39 -11.05
CA GLY A 36 -4.47 -0.09 -11.67
C GLY A 36 -3.18 0.41 -11.00
N GLN A 37 -3.26 1.27 -9.97
CA GLN A 37 -2.10 1.72 -9.21
C GLN A 37 -1.95 0.97 -7.88
N ARG A 38 -0.71 0.97 -7.38
CA ARG A 38 -0.35 0.45 -6.05
C ARG A 38 0.30 1.56 -5.23
N LEU A 39 -0.03 1.61 -3.94
CA LEU A 39 0.68 2.35 -2.91
C LEU A 39 1.58 1.38 -2.14
N VAL A 40 2.84 1.76 -1.94
CA VAL A 40 3.80 1.04 -1.09
C VAL A 40 4.16 1.96 0.07
N ALA A 41 3.79 1.57 1.29
CA ALA A 41 4.05 2.34 2.49
C ALA A 41 4.94 1.56 3.45
N LEU A 42 6.07 2.15 3.86
CA LEU A 42 6.92 1.61 4.91
C LEU A 42 6.47 2.19 6.25
N THR A 43 6.06 1.34 7.19
CA THR A 43 5.60 1.74 8.53
C THR A 43 6.54 1.20 9.59
N PRO A 44 6.69 1.90 10.74
CA PRO A 44 7.61 1.46 11.80
C PRO A 44 7.17 0.17 12.47
N LEU A 45 5.85 -0.10 12.46
CA LEU A 45 5.24 -1.28 13.05
C LEU A 45 4.06 -1.75 12.19
N TYR A 46 3.57 -2.97 12.47
CA TYR A 46 2.43 -3.57 11.79
C TYR A 46 1.13 -2.83 12.13
N PRO A 47 0.45 -2.19 11.17
CA PRO A 47 -0.73 -1.39 11.46
C PRO A 47 -1.99 -2.25 11.47
N ALA A 48 -2.09 -3.16 12.45
CA ALA A 48 -3.26 -4.01 12.67
C ALA A 48 -4.62 -3.28 12.57
N PRO A 49 -4.81 -2.07 13.17
CA PRO A 49 -6.11 -1.39 13.08
C PRO A 49 -6.45 -0.86 11.68
N LEU A 50 -5.45 -0.61 10.83
CA LEU A 50 -5.67 -0.08 9.48
C LEU A 50 -6.21 -1.15 8.53
N LEU A 51 -5.78 -2.41 8.67
CA LEU A 51 -6.14 -3.49 7.75
C LEU A 51 -7.65 -3.71 7.57
N PRO A 52 -8.47 -3.87 8.63
CA PRO A 52 -9.92 -3.99 8.45
C PRO A 52 -10.55 -2.73 7.84
N MET A 53 -9.96 -1.55 8.06
CA MET A 53 -10.45 -0.31 7.50
C MET A 53 -10.18 -0.21 5.98
N LEU A 54 -9.05 -0.72 5.50
CA LEU A 54 -8.76 -0.81 4.07
C LEU A 54 -9.80 -1.65 3.34
N GLU A 55 -10.14 -2.83 3.89
CA GLU A 55 -11.17 -3.71 3.33
C GLU A 55 -12.54 -3.01 3.28
N GLN A 56 -12.93 -2.31 4.36
CA GLN A 56 -14.17 -1.52 4.42
C GLN A 56 -14.20 -0.39 3.38
N LEU A 57 -13.04 0.20 3.06
CA LEU A 57 -12.89 1.26 2.07
C LEU A 57 -12.75 0.73 0.63
N GLY A 58 -12.80 -0.58 0.41
CA GLY A 58 -12.69 -1.19 -0.92
C GLY A 58 -11.26 -1.30 -1.44
N PHE A 59 -10.27 -1.34 -0.55
CA PHE A 59 -8.86 -1.59 -0.85
C PHE A 59 -8.44 -2.99 -0.38
N ALA A 60 -7.50 -3.59 -1.11
CA ALA A 60 -6.80 -4.80 -0.69
C ALA A 60 -5.35 -4.44 -0.34
N CYS A 61 -4.74 -5.21 0.57
CA CYS A 61 -3.34 -4.99 0.93
C CYS A 61 -2.56 -6.27 1.26
N ASP A 62 -1.25 -6.21 1.05
CA ASP A 62 -0.27 -7.19 1.55
C ASP A 62 0.66 -6.51 2.54
N ALA A 63 0.97 -7.18 3.66
CA ALA A 63 1.83 -6.66 4.71
C ALA A 63 3.02 -7.60 4.89
N ARG A 64 4.22 -7.09 4.61
CA ARG A 64 5.46 -7.87 4.70
C ARG A 64 6.40 -7.30 5.75
N ALA A 65 6.82 -8.13 6.69
CA ALA A 65 7.86 -7.77 7.63
C ALA A 65 9.18 -7.49 6.90
N THR A 66 9.87 -6.44 7.34
CA THR A 66 11.18 -6.02 6.83
C THR A 66 12.15 -5.84 8.00
N GLY A 67 13.44 -5.66 7.73
CA GLY A 67 14.44 -5.43 8.78
C GLY A 67 14.17 -4.17 9.64
N ASP A 68 13.48 -3.17 9.08
CA ASP A 68 13.27 -1.86 9.68
C ASP A 68 11.78 -1.51 9.92
N GLY A 69 10.90 -2.51 9.96
CA GLY A 69 9.45 -2.32 10.14
C GLY A 69 8.61 -3.18 9.20
N VAL A 70 7.53 -2.62 8.66
CA VAL A 70 6.60 -3.34 7.78
C VAL A 70 6.44 -2.59 6.45
N CYS A 71 6.49 -3.32 5.35
CA CYS A 71 6.14 -2.83 4.03
C CYS A 71 4.71 -3.23 3.71
N LEU A 72 3.85 -2.24 3.48
CA LEU A 72 2.46 -2.42 3.08
C LEU A 72 2.34 -2.09 1.60
N VAL A 73 1.80 -3.03 0.83
CA VAL A 73 1.38 -2.80 -0.54
C VAL A 73 -0.14 -2.72 -0.54
N ILE A 74 -0.70 -1.64 -1.05
CA ILE A 74 -2.14 -1.37 -1.04
C ILE A 74 -2.59 -1.04 -2.46
N CYS A 75 -3.71 -1.62 -2.90
CA CYS A 75 -4.37 -1.33 -4.17
C CYS A 75 -5.88 -1.36 -4.00
N HIS A 76 -6.62 -0.95 -5.03
CA HIS A 76 -8.08 -1.17 -5.05
C HIS A 76 -8.38 -2.66 -4.96
N ALA A 77 -9.47 -3.05 -4.29
CA ALA A 77 -9.82 -4.46 -4.10
C ALA A 77 -10.13 -5.18 -5.43
N ALA A 78 -10.58 -4.45 -6.45
CA ALA A 78 -10.73 -4.93 -7.82
C ALA A 78 -9.38 -5.28 -8.48
N ASP A 79 -8.31 -4.61 -8.05
CA ASP A 79 -6.95 -4.76 -8.56
C ASP A 79 -6.08 -5.67 -7.68
N ARG A 80 -6.69 -6.50 -6.81
CA ARG A 80 -5.95 -7.37 -5.87
C ARG A 80 -4.88 -8.23 -6.53
N HIS A 81 -5.07 -8.61 -7.79
CA HIS A 81 -4.11 -9.38 -8.58
C HIS A 81 -2.76 -8.66 -8.73
N LEU A 82 -2.72 -7.33 -8.58
CA LEU A 82 -1.49 -6.55 -8.57
C LEU A 82 -0.65 -6.75 -7.31
N LEU A 83 -1.23 -7.30 -6.22
CA LEU A 83 -0.48 -7.70 -5.02
C LEU A 83 0.36 -8.96 -5.28
N ASP A 84 -0.14 -9.86 -6.12
CA ASP A 84 0.54 -11.10 -6.54
C ASP A 84 1.59 -10.84 -7.62
N ALA A 85 1.42 -9.76 -8.39
CA ALA A 85 2.36 -9.39 -9.44
C ALA A 85 3.73 -9.07 -8.82
N PRO A 86 4.82 -9.72 -9.27
CA PRO A 86 6.15 -9.40 -8.76
C PRO A 86 6.38 -7.89 -8.95
N ALA A 87 6.84 -7.22 -7.89
CA ALA A 87 7.40 -5.89 -8.05
C ALA A 87 8.44 -6.01 -9.18
N GLY A 88 8.19 -5.36 -10.32
CA GLY A 88 8.98 -5.55 -11.52
C GLY A 88 10.49 -5.37 -11.27
N PRO A 89 11.32 -5.89 -12.18
CA PRO A 89 12.78 -5.90 -12.02
C PRO A 89 13.37 -4.51 -11.77
#